data_AF-A0A2A3F3Y5-F1
#
_entry.id   AF-A0A2A3F3Y5-F1
#
_cell.length_a   1.000
_cell.length_b   1.000
_cell.length_c   1.000
_cell.angle_alpha   90.00
_cell.angle_beta   90.00
_cell.angle_gamma   90.00
#
_symmetry.space_group_name_H-M   'P 1'
#
loop_
_entity.id
_entity.type
_entity.pdbx_description
1 polymer ?
#
loop_
_entity_poly.entity_id
_entity_poly.type
_entity_poly.pdbx_seq_one_letter_code
_entity_poly.pdbx_strand_id
1 'polypeptide(L)'
;MPYPLRYMTVVGNLSALVADGADVGDVPDAMPITGKVEFRLITSDDYVLCPDATGGPTIKYVAPIIANIDVDGDISWQGLKSVKLFTPDAHTNPTSAAYNVRFTGLKYGTTPVTIEGFNFDAVPDATINLTSVARVPGTKPSPVTVGPRGRGVDSVRLVGNTVVFSDDSGTDYPAVPLGSLLDSVTIRQAIAYSVALSS
;
A
#
# COMPACT_ATOMS: atom_id res chain seq x y z
N MET A 1 19.27 2.99 -23.78
CA MET A 1 17.97 2.60 -24.37
C MET A 1 16.89 3.19 -23.49
N PRO A 2 15.77 3.68 -24.05
CA PRO A 2 14.70 4.22 -23.23
C PRO A 2 14.08 3.12 -22.38
N TYR A 3 13.90 3.37 -21.07
CA TYR A 3 13.31 2.42 -20.15
C TYR A 3 11.79 2.64 -20.06
N PRO A 4 10.97 1.60 -20.30
CA PRO A 4 9.53 1.71 -20.17
C PRO A 4 9.13 1.90 -18.69
N LEU A 5 8.10 2.72 -18.45
CA LEU A 5 7.53 2.85 -17.11
C LEU A 5 6.87 1.54 -16.70
N ARG A 6 6.96 1.23 -15.40
CA ARG A 6 6.29 0.08 -14.80
C ARG A 6 4.99 0.46 -14.14
N TYR A 7 4.13 -0.54 -14.01
CA TYR A 7 2.80 -0.39 -13.43
C TYR A 7 2.47 -1.57 -12.52
N MET A 8 1.58 -1.34 -11.56
CA MET A 8 0.91 -2.40 -10.80
C MET A 8 -0.57 -2.44 -11.13
N THR A 9 -1.16 -3.60 -10.95
CA THR A 9 -2.61 -3.80 -11.10
C THR A 9 -3.24 -3.84 -9.72
N VAL A 10 -4.25 -3.02 -9.50
CA VAL A 10 -5.02 -3.00 -8.25
C VAL A 10 -6.41 -3.56 -8.52
N VAL A 11 -6.82 -4.51 -7.69
CA VAL A 11 -8.14 -5.14 -7.67
C VAL A 11 -8.73 -5.06 -6.27
N GLY A 12 -10.03 -5.23 -6.13
CA GLY A 12 -10.67 -5.28 -4.82
C GLY A 12 -12.19 -5.38 -4.97
N ASN A 13 -12.81 -6.06 -4.00
CA ASN A 13 -14.26 -6.19 -3.89
C ASN A 13 -14.70 -5.69 -2.50
N LEU A 14 -15.73 -4.84 -2.47
CA LEU A 14 -16.27 -4.26 -1.24
C LEU A 14 -17.75 -4.63 -1.12
N SER A 15 -18.10 -5.28 -0.02
CA SER A 15 -19.47 -5.64 0.33
C SER A 15 -19.78 -5.32 1.80
N ALA A 16 -21.04 -5.02 2.06
CA ALA A 16 -21.60 -4.84 3.39
C ALA A 16 -22.32 -6.13 3.79
N LEU A 17 -22.10 -6.58 5.02
CA LEU A 17 -22.93 -7.62 5.63
C LEU A 17 -24.13 -6.94 6.29
N VAL A 18 -25.33 -7.28 5.83
CA VAL A 18 -26.60 -6.72 6.29
C VAL A 18 -27.39 -7.80 7.01
N ALA A 19 -28.26 -7.39 7.95
CA ALA A 19 -29.17 -8.33 8.61
C ALA A 19 -29.94 -9.17 7.57
N ASP A 20 -30.23 -10.41 7.96
CA ASP A 20 -30.91 -11.42 7.13
C ASP A 20 -32.16 -10.84 6.46
N GLY A 21 -32.28 -11.13 5.16
CA GLY A 21 -33.38 -10.71 4.33
C GLY A 21 -34.64 -11.56 4.54
N ALA A 22 -35.59 -11.43 3.63
CA ALA A 22 -36.77 -12.30 3.59
C ALA A 22 -36.53 -13.46 2.61
N ASP A 23 -35.42 -14.18 2.77
CA ASP A 23 -35.06 -15.34 1.95
C ASP A 23 -34.97 -16.63 2.79
N VAL A 24 -34.51 -17.72 2.17
CA VAL A 24 -34.42 -19.02 2.83
C VAL A 24 -33.07 -19.12 3.53
N GLY A 25 -33.01 -18.58 4.75
CA GLY A 25 -31.80 -18.47 5.55
C GLY A 25 -32.10 -17.94 6.95
N ASP A 26 -31.06 -17.86 7.77
CA ASP A 26 -31.02 -17.06 9.01
C ASP A 26 -29.59 -16.52 9.16
N VAL A 27 -29.00 -16.09 8.02
CA VAL A 27 -27.60 -15.65 7.96
C VAL A 27 -27.53 -14.29 7.30
N PRO A 28 -26.65 -13.38 7.76
CA PRO A 28 -26.49 -12.07 7.16
C PRO A 28 -26.23 -12.12 5.65
N ASP A 29 -26.90 -11.24 4.91
CA ASP A 29 -26.75 -11.10 3.46
C ASP A 29 -25.55 -10.22 3.09
N ALA A 30 -24.85 -10.57 2.01
CA ALA A 30 -23.79 -9.75 1.44
C ALA A 30 -24.34 -8.83 0.34
N MET A 31 -24.32 -7.51 0.60
CA MET A 31 -24.72 -6.50 -0.38
C MET A 31 -23.50 -5.75 -0.93
N PRO A 32 -23.40 -5.52 -2.24
CA PRO A 32 -22.27 -4.79 -2.83
C PRO A 32 -22.27 -3.32 -2.39
N ILE A 33 -21.08 -2.79 -2.09
CA ILE A 33 -20.88 -1.37 -1.81
C ILE A 33 -20.53 -0.67 -3.12
N THR A 34 -21.17 0.45 -3.40
CA THR A 34 -20.88 1.31 -4.55
C THR A 34 -20.25 2.62 -4.08
N GLY A 35 -19.44 3.25 -4.93
CA GLY A 35 -18.80 4.52 -4.59
C GLY A 35 -17.57 4.82 -5.45
N LYS A 36 -16.62 5.56 -4.89
CA LYS A 36 -15.35 5.89 -5.56
C LYS A 36 -14.16 5.61 -4.66
N VAL A 37 -13.05 5.23 -5.30
CA VAL A 37 -11.75 5.07 -4.67
C VAL A 37 -10.73 5.96 -5.36
N GLU A 38 -10.06 6.81 -4.59
CA GLU A 38 -8.96 7.66 -5.03
C GLU A 38 -7.63 7.04 -4.61
N PHE A 39 -6.70 6.95 -5.57
CA PHE A 39 -5.32 6.55 -5.35
C PHE A 39 -4.42 7.76 -5.56
N ARG A 40 -3.72 8.17 -4.51
CA ARG A 40 -2.75 9.26 -4.55
C ARG A 40 -1.35 8.72 -4.26
N LEU A 41 -0.40 9.04 -5.13
CA LEU A 41 1.00 8.69 -4.89
C LEU A 41 1.53 9.52 -3.71
N ILE A 42 2.15 8.87 -2.73
CA ILE A 42 2.78 9.53 -1.60
C ILE A 42 4.23 9.83 -2.01
N THR A 43 4.48 11.06 -2.45
CA THR A 43 5.82 11.60 -2.70
C THR A 43 5.92 12.99 -2.10
N SER A 44 7.13 13.52 -1.92
CA SER A 44 7.33 14.87 -1.37
C SER A 44 6.69 15.96 -2.24
N ASP A 45 6.59 15.74 -3.55
CA ASP A 45 6.22 16.80 -4.50
C ASP A 45 5.27 16.35 -5.65
N ASP A 46 4.58 15.21 -5.51
CA ASP A 46 3.63 14.63 -6.48
C ASP A 46 4.17 14.42 -7.93
N TYR A 47 5.48 14.58 -8.15
CA TYR A 47 6.15 14.34 -9.42
C TYR A 47 7.25 13.29 -9.29
N VAL A 48 7.56 12.67 -10.43
CA VAL A 48 8.58 11.63 -10.56
C VAL A 48 9.52 11.99 -11.70
N LEU A 49 10.82 12.00 -11.42
CA LEU A 49 11.84 12.18 -12.44
C LEU A 49 12.10 10.85 -13.13
N CYS A 50 11.98 10.84 -14.46
CA CYS A 50 12.24 9.70 -15.32
C CYS A 50 13.47 10.01 -16.20
N PRO A 51 14.70 9.82 -15.69
CA PRO A 51 15.94 10.14 -16.41
C PRO A 51 16.08 9.38 -17.74
N ASP A 52 15.59 8.14 -17.78
CA ASP A 52 15.75 7.26 -18.93
C ASP A 52 14.49 7.16 -19.82
N ALA A 53 13.58 8.14 -19.75
CA ALA A 53 12.35 8.12 -20.52
C ALA A 53 12.59 8.18 -22.05
N THR A 54 11.69 7.59 -22.82
CA THR A 54 11.68 7.70 -24.29
C THR A 54 11.55 9.16 -24.70
N GLY A 55 12.63 9.72 -25.28
CA GLY A 55 12.69 11.13 -25.68
C GLY A 55 13.59 12.01 -24.81
N GLY A 56 14.19 11.47 -23.75
CA GLY A 56 15.13 12.16 -22.86
C GLY A 56 14.59 12.32 -21.43
N PRO A 57 15.44 12.80 -20.49
CA PRO A 57 15.06 12.99 -19.10
C PRO A 57 13.80 13.84 -18.96
N THR A 58 12.78 13.31 -18.30
CA THR A 58 11.45 13.96 -18.20
C THR A 58 10.96 13.93 -16.76
N ILE A 59 10.38 15.03 -16.28
CA ILE A 59 9.62 15.07 -15.02
C ILE A 59 8.16 14.78 -15.34
N LYS A 60 7.55 13.83 -14.63
CA LYS A 60 6.14 13.45 -14.80
C LYS A 60 5.36 13.74 -13.53
N TYR A 61 4.31 14.55 -13.65
CA TYR A 61 3.33 14.72 -12.58
C TYR A 61 2.42 13.48 -12.51
N VAL A 62 2.25 12.91 -11.32
CA VAL A 62 1.40 11.72 -11.12
C VAL A 62 0.06 12.17 -10.55
N ALA A 63 -0.90 12.40 -11.45
CA ALA A 63 -2.24 12.80 -11.06
C ALA A 63 -2.94 11.72 -10.22
N PRO A 64 -3.78 12.10 -9.23
CA PRO A 64 -4.61 11.15 -8.50
C PRO A 64 -5.52 10.36 -9.45
N ILE A 65 -5.57 9.05 -9.26
CA ILE A 65 -6.39 8.15 -10.08
C ILE A 65 -7.67 7.86 -9.30
N ILE A 66 -8.82 8.17 -9.88
CA ILE A 66 -10.13 7.99 -9.25
C ILE A 66 -10.87 6.88 -9.98
N ALA A 67 -10.96 5.69 -9.39
CA ALA A 67 -11.73 4.57 -9.92
C ALA A 67 -13.12 4.50 -9.29
N ASN A 68 -14.06 3.85 -9.99
CA ASN A 68 -15.39 3.61 -9.46
C ASN A 68 -15.42 2.25 -8.76
N ILE A 69 -16.33 2.08 -7.81
CA ILE A 69 -16.73 0.78 -7.31
C ILE A 69 -18.07 0.46 -7.96
N ASP A 70 -18.11 -0.60 -8.75
CA ASP A 70 -19.26 -0.95 -9.58
C ASP A 70 -20.40 -1.60 -8.79
N VAL A 71 -21.45 -2.01 -9.50
CA VAL A 71 -22.65 -2.60 -8.92
C VAL A 71 -22.39 -3.96 -8.27
N ASP A 72 -21.29 -4.63 -8.58
CA ASP A 72 -20.87 -5.90 -7.98
C ASP A 72 -19.95 -5.66 -6.76
N GLY A 73 -19.64 -4.41 -6.44
CA GLY A 73 -18.68 -4.03 -5.40
C GLY A 73 -17.23 -4.08 -5.87
N ASP A 74 -16.97 -4.30 -7.16
CA ASP A 74 -15.61 -4.40 -7.70
C ASP A 74 -15.05 -3.02 -8.07
N ILE A 75 -13.75 -2.84 -7.82
CA ILE A 75 -13.04 -1.67 -8.30
C ILE A 75 -12.96 -1.75 -9.83
N SER A 76 -13.52 -0.75 -10.49
CA SER A 76 -13.63 -0.68 -11.93
C SER A 76 -13.08 0.62 -12.52
N TRP A 77 -12.36 0.48 -13.63
CA TRP A 77 -11.86 1.58 -14.44
C TRP A 77 -12.06 1.27 -15.92
N GLN A 78 -12.81 2.12 -16.62
CA GLN A 78 -13.12 1.98 -18.06
C GLN A 78 -13.66 0.58 -18.45
N GLY A 79 -14.49 -0.02 -17.60
CA GLY A 79 -15.09 -1.34 -17.84
C GLY A 79 -14.21 -2.53 -17.48
N LEU A 80 -12.98 -2.31 -17.01
CA LEU A 80 -12.12 -3.34 -16.45
C LEU A 80 -12.28 -3.38 -14.93
N LYS A 81 -12.39 -4.60 -14.35
CA LYS A 81 -12.43 -4.84 -12.89
C LYS A 81 -11.04 -4.73 -12.23
N SER A 82 -10.28 -3.74 -12.67
CA SER A 82 -8.92 -3.47 -12.20
C SER A 82 -8.52 -2.05 -12.58
N VAL A 83 -7.62 -1.45 -11.81
CA VAL A 83 -6.98 -0.18 -12.15
C VAL A 83 -5.47 -0.36 -12.22
N LYS A 84 -4.83 0.27 -13.20
CA LYS A 84 -3.36 0.28 -13.28
C LYS A 84 -2.82 1.55 -12.65
N LEU A 85 -1.90 1.39 -11.70
CA LEU A 85 -1.21 2.49 -11.03
C LEU A 85 0.26 2.47 -11.43
N PHE A 86 0.86 3.65 -11.54
CA PHE A 86 2.29 3.79 -11.82
C PHE A 86 3.12 3.23 -10.67
N THR A 87 4.25 2.60 -10.96
CA THR A 87 5.18 2.11 -9.92
C THR A 87 6.57 2.64 -10.23
N PRO A 88 7.18 3.41 -9.30
CA PRO A 88 8.57 3.78 -9.44
C PRO A 88 9.49 2.54 -9.40
N ASP A 89 10.61 2.61 -10.10
CA ASP A 89 11.62 1.56 -10.15
C ASP A 89 13.04 2.14 -10.18
N ALA A 90 14.05 1.31 -10.44
CA ALA A 90 15.45 1.73 -10.49
C ALA A 90 15.75 2.85 -11.52
N HIS A 91 14.84 3.09 -12.48
CA HIS A 91 14.97 4.10 -13.52
C HIS A 91 14.15 5.36 -13.26
N THR A 92 13.61 5.51 -12.03
CA THR A 92 12.87 6.70 -11.62
C THR A 92 13.40 7.26 -10.32
N ASN A 93 13.20 8.55 -10.07
CA ASN A 93 13.45 9.19 -8.79
C ASN A 93 12.13 9.82 -8.28
N PRO A 94 11.56 9.31 -7.15
CA PRO A 94 12.11 8.26 -6.27
C PRO A 94 12.08 6.85 -6.91
N THR A 95 12.89 5.93 -6.38
CA THR A 95 12.96 4.53 -6.85
C THR A 95 11.92 3.61 -6.22
N SER A 96 11.24 4.09 -5.18
CA SER A 96 10.15 3.42 -4.47
C SER A 96 9.16 4.47 -3.96
N ALA A 97 7.88 4.12 -3.91
CA ALA A 97 6.85 4.98 -3.34
C ALA A 97 5.71 4.13 -2.75
N ALA A 98 4.80 4.80 -2.04
CA ALA A 98 3.56 4.22 -1.55
C ALA A 98 2.37 4.97 -2.14
N TYR A 99 1.19 4.35 -2.11
CA TYR A 99 -0.08 4.98 -2.46
C TYR A 99 -0.94 5.14 -1.22
N ASN A 100 -1.59 6.30 -1.10
CA ASN A 100 -2.71 6.52 -0.21
C ASN A 100 -4.01 6.18 -0.94
N VAL A 101 -4.83 5.34 -0.30
CA VAL A 101 -6.19 5.01 -0.73
C VAL A 101 -7.17 5.84 0.07
N ARG A 102 -8.10 6.49 -0.63
CA ARG A 102 -9.21 7.19 -0.01
C ARG A 102 -10.53 6.77 -0.65
N PHE A 103 -11.46 6.34 0.17
CA PHE A 103 -12.83 6.05 -0.27
C PHE A 103 -13.72 7.28 -0.13
N THR A 104 -14.58 7.52 -1.12
CA THR A 104 -15.52 8.64 -1.11
C THR A 104 -16.89 8.21 -1.62
N GLY A 105 -17.94 8.72 -0.98
CA GLY A 105 -19.33 8.46 -1.38
C GLY A 105 -19.72 6.98 -1.36
N LEU A 106 -19.15 6.20 -0.43
CA LEU A 106 -19.50 4.79 -0.29
C LEU A 106 -20.94 4.63 0.21
N LYS A 107 -21.66 3.67 -0.37
CA LYS A 107 -23.01 3.30 0.05
C LYS A 107 -23.34 1.87 -0.33
N TYR A 108 -24.19 1.22 0.44
CA TYR A 108 -24.95 0.03 0.00
C TYR A 108 -26.43 0.42 -0.09
N GLY A 109 -27.05 0.19 -1.24
CA GLY A 109 -28.39 0.71 -1.52
C GLY A 109 -28.48 2.23 -1.33
N THR A 110 -29.24 2.67 -0.33
CA THR A 110 -29.40 4.09 0.06
C THR A 110 -28.61 4.48 1.31
N THR A 111 -27.97 3.52 1.98
CA THR A 111 -27.28 3.74 3.24
C THR A 111 -25.82 4.12 3.01
N PRO A 112 -25.36 5.28 3.51
CA PRO A 112 -23.95 5.66 3.47
C PRO A 112 -23.08 4.73 4.32
N VAL A 113 -21.88 4.42 3.84
CA VAL A 113 -20.85 3.68 4.56
C VAL A 113 -19.58 4.51 4.63
N THR A 114 -18.79 4.31 5.67
CA THR A 114 -17.43 4.85 5.75
C THR A 114 -16.45 3.70 5.93
N ILE A 115 -15.42 3.67 5.08
CA ILE A 115 -14.28 2.77 5.20
C ILE A 115 -13.05 3.68 5.29
N GLU A 116 -12.22 3.43 6.30
CA GLU A 116 -10.99 4.20 6.47
C GLU A 116 -10.02 3.94 5.30
N GLY A 117 -9.40 5.02 4.84
CA GLY A 117 -8.31 4.94 3.88
C GLY A 117 -7.07 4.32 4.52
N PHE A 118 -6.19 3.78 3.69
CA PHE A 118 -4.93 3.18 4.13
C PHE A 118 -3.84 3.39 3.09
N ASN A 119 -2.60 3.09 3.47
CA ASN A 119 -1.45 3.17 2.59
C ASN A 119 -0.94 1.78 2.24
N PHE A 120 -0.43 1.63 1.03
CA PHE A 120 0.25 0.40 0.59
C PHE A 120 1.39 0.72 -0.36
N ASP A 121 2.39 -0.17 -0.42
CA ASP A 121 3.59 0.05 -1.22
C ASP A 121 3.32 -0.18 -2.71
N ALA A 122 3.96 0.64 -3.55
CA ALA A 122 3.92 0.49 -4.99
C ALA A 122 4.91 -0.61 -5.42
N VAL A 123 4.41 -1.77 -5.86
CA VAL A 123 5.24 -2.92 -6.24
C VAL A 123 5.19 -3.11 -7.77
N PRO A 124 6.31 -2.93 -8.49
CA PRO A 124 6.33 -3.07 -9.95
C PRO A 124 5.83 -4.43 -10.42
N ASP A 125 4.98 -4.42 -11.45
CA ASP A 125 4.45 -5.61 -12.13
C ASP A 125 3.61 -6.55 -11.24
N ALA A 126 3.25 -6.11 -10.03
CA ALA A 126 2.44 -6.88 -9.10
C ALA A 126 0.94 -6.66 -9.31
N THR A 127 0.16 -7.64 -8.84
CA THR A 127 -1.28 -7.50 -8.64
C THR A 127 -1.57 -7.38 -7.15
N ILE A 128 -2.10 -6.24 -6.72
CA ILE A 128 -2.44 -5.94 -5.33
C ILE A 128 -3.96 -6.02 -5.16
N ASN A 129 -4.41 -6.88 -4.26
CA ASN A 129 -5.80 -6.92 -3.86
C ASN A 129 -6.01 -6.03 -2.62
N LEU A 130 -6.81 -4.95 -2.76
CA LEU A 130 -7.07 -4.03 -1.67
C LEU A 130 -7.69 -4.70 -0.45
N THR A 131 -8.44 -5.79 -0.61
CA THR A 131 -9.04 -6.51 0.53
C THR A 131 -8.00 -7.24 1.37
N SER A 132 -6.86 -7.63 0.79
CA SER A 132 -5.76 -8.27 1.51
C SER A 132 -4.86 -7.29 2.27
N VAL A 133 -4.90 -6.00 1.90
CA VAL A 133 -4.08 -4.94 2.51
C VAL A 133 -4.90 -3.98 3.37
N ALA A 134 -6.23 -4.00 3.23
CA ALA A 134 -7.14 -3.22 4.06
C ALA A 134 -6.99 -3.64 5.53
N ARG A 135 -6.72 -2.66 6.39
CA ARG A 135 -6.66 -2.85 7.83
C ARG A 135 -8.05 -2.66 8.40
N VAL A 136 -8.52 -3.59 9.23
CA VAL A 136 -9.76 -3.41 10.01
C VAL A 136 -9.42 -2.59 11.27
N PRO A 137 -9.98 -1.38 11.44
CA PRO A 137 -9.71 -0.55 12.62
C PRO A 137 -9.99 -1.30 13.92
N GLY A 138 -9.10 -1.19 14.92
CA GLY A 138 -9.24 -1.85 16.22
C GLY A 138 -8.76 -3.30 16.29
N THR A 139 -8.36 -3.91 15.17
CA THR A 139 -7.62 -5.18 15.16
C THR A 139 -6.12 -4.90 15.22
N LYS A 140 -5.36 -5.64 16.05
CA LYS A 140 -3.89 -5.66 15.91
C LYS A 140 -3.60 -6.08 14.47
N PRO A 141 -2.84 -5.29 13.68
CA PRO A 141 -2.49 -5.72 12.34
C PRO A 141 -1.82 -7.08 12.45
N SER A 142 -2.34 -8.09 11.73
CA SER A 142 -1.54 -9.27 11.46
C SER A 142 -0.29 -8.75 10.74
N PRO A 143 0.93 -9.03 11.24
CA PRO A 143 2.15 -8.46 10.69
C PRO A 143 2.40 -9.06 9.31
N VAL A 144 1.77 -8.48 8.28
CA VAL A 144 2.06 -8.81 6.89
C VAL A 144 3.29 -8.01 6.48
N THR A 145 4.44 -8.37 7.04
CA THR A 145 5.75 -8.01 6.50
C THR A 145 6.10 -9.04 5.45
N VAL A 146 5.70 -8.81 4.20
CA VAL A 146 6.06 -9.67 3.07
C VAL A 146 7.46 -9.27 2.57
N GLY A 147 8.49 -9.95 3.08
CA GLY A 147 9.75 -10.04 2.35
C GLY A 147 9.57 -10.91 1.08
N PRO A 148 10.53 -10.91 0.13
CA PRO A 148 10.45 -11.64 -1.15
C PRO A 148 10.20 -13.16 -1.07
N ARG A 149 10.10 -13.74 0.13
CA ARG A 149 9.82 -15.16 0.36
C ARG A 149 8.62 -15.45 1.28
N GLY A 150 7.75 -14.46 1.52
CA GLY A 150 6.42 -14.73 2.11
C GLY A 150 6.39 -15.26 3.54
N ARG A 151 7.42 -14.99 4.35
CA ARG A 151 7.41 -15.28 5.79
C ARG A 151 7.31 -13.98 6.57
N GLY A 152 6.22 -13.81 7.31
CA GLY A 152 6.02 -12.68 8.21
C GLY A 152 6.95 -12.75 9.41
N VAL A 153 7.26 -11.59 9.99
CA VAL A 153 7.90 -11.52 11.30
C VAL A 153 6.80 -11.57 12.35
N ASP A 154 6.81 -12.59 13.20
CA ASP A 154 5.84 -12.78 14.28
C ASP A 154 6.30 -12.09 15.57
N SER A 155 7.60 -12.12 15.88
CA SER A 155 8.12 -11.47 17.08
C SER A 155 9.51 -10.86 16.90
N VAL A 156 9.77 -9.83 17.71
CA VAL A 156 11.07 -9.16 17.82
C VAL A 156 11.47 -9.18 19.28
N ARG A 157 12.66 -9.72 19.57
CA ARG A 157 13.18 -9.78 20.94
C ARG A 157 14.61 -9.28 21.02
N LEU A 158 14.94 -8.73 22.18
CA LEU A 158 16.30 -8.35 22.50
C LEU A 158 17.00 -9.49 23.22
N VAL A 159 18.14 -9.93 22.70
CA VAL A 159 19.00 -10.93 23.34
C VAL A 159 20.40 -10.34 23.46
N GLY A 160 20.79 -10.00 24.69
CA GLY A 160 22.05 -9.29 24.94
C GLY A 160 22.08 -7.95 24.19
N ASN A 161 23.09 -7.76 23.33
CA ASN A 161 23.26 -6.55 22.51
C ASN A 161 22.77 -6.72 21.07
N THR A 162 21.86 -7.67 20.82
CA THR A 162 21.34 -7.99 19.48
C THR A 162 19.82 -8.03 19.46
N VAL A 163 19.24 -7.63 18.33
CA VAL A 163 17.83 -7.78 18.02
C VAL A 163 17.65 -9.03 17.18
N VAL A 164 16.78 -9.93 17.62
CA VAL A 164 16.43 -11.16 16.91
C VAL A 164 14.98 -11.05 16.45
N PHE A 165 14.77 -11.34 15.17
CA PHE A 165 13.44 -11.43 14.56
C PHE A 165 13.08 -12.91 14.42
N SER A 166 11.83 -13.28 14.70
CA SER A 166 11.34 -14.65 14.54
C SER A 166 10.11 -14.66 13.64
N ASP A 167 9.94 -15.71 12.84
CA ASP A 167 8.70 -15.95 12.09
C ASP A 167 7.65 -16.73 12.90
N ASP A 168 6.47 -16.89 12.32
CA ASP A 168 5.32 -17.61 12.87
C ASP A 168 5.53 -19.13 13.02
N SER A 169 6.58 -19.66 12.38
CA SER A 169 7.04 -21.04 12.55
C SER A 169 7.99 -21.23 13.73
N GLY A 170 8.35 -20.14 14.43
CA GLY A 170 9.33 -20.14 15.51
C GLY A 170 10.78 -20.15 15.03
N THR A 171 11.02 -19.87 13.75
CA THR A 171 12.38 -19.79 13.19
C THR A 171 12.98 -18.41 13.45
N ASP A 172 14.17 -18.37 14.03
CA ASP A 172 14.93 -17.14 14.24
C ASP A 172 15.73 -16.75 13.00
N TYR A 173 15.62 -15.48 12.61
CA TYR A 173 16.47 -14.85 11.60
C TYR A 173 17.82 -14.43 12.20
N PRO A 174 18.85 -14.20 11.36
CA PRO A 174 20.15 -13.73 11.83
C PRO A 174 20.04 -12.50 12.73
N ALA A 175 20.66 -12.58 13.90
CA ALA A 175 20.61 -11.53 14.91
C ALA A 175 21.29 -10.25 14.39
N VAL A 176 20.62 -9.11 14.55
CA VAL A 176 21.12 -7.79 14.16
C VAL A 176 21.76 -7.10 15.37
N PRO A 177 23.06 -6.79 15.36
CA PRO A 177 23.71 -6.07 16.46
C PRO A 177 23.11 -4.67 16.66
N LEU A 178 22.82 -4.29 17.91
CA LEU A 178 22.32 -2.96 18.24
C LEU A 178 23.27 -1.84 17.77
N GLY A 179 24.58 -2.08 17.78
CA GLY A 179 25.58 -1.15 17.24
C GLY A 179 25.34 -0.80 15.77
N SER A 180 24.95 -1.78 14.95
CA SER A 180 24.65 -1.57 13.52
C SER A 180 23.34 -0.80 13.29
N LEU A 181 22.41 -0.87 14.24
CA LEU A 181 21.15 -0.09 14.21
C LEU A 181 21.41 1.37 14.59
N LEU A 182 22.30 1.62 15.55
CA LEU A 182 22.72 2.96 15.95
C LEU A 182 23.45 3.68 14.81
N ASP A 183 24.28 3.00 14.01
CA ASP A 183 24.93 3.62 12.85
C ASP A 183 23.90 4.17 11.83
N SER A 184 22.78 3.45 11.63
CA SER A 184 21.72 3.87 10.70
C SER A 184 20.87 5.06 11.21
N VAL A 185 20.65 5.16 12.53
CA VAL A 185 19.92 6.27 13.15
C VAL A 185 20.82 7.50 13.28
N THR A 186 22.11 7.28 13.56
CA THR A 186 23.12 8.34 13.69
C THR A 186 23.41 9.00 12.34
N ILE A 187 23.40 8.26 11.22
CA ILE A 187 23.52 8.86 9.88
C ILE A 187 22.34 9.80 9.57
N ARG A 188 21.10 9.44 9.95
CA ARG A 188 19.93 10.32 9.74
C ARG A 188 19.93 11.55 10.64
N GLN A 189 20.40 11.43 11.89
CA GLN A 189 20.51 12.58 12.81
C GLN A 189 21.73 13.47 12.51
N ALA A 190 22.86 12.92 12.05
CA ALA A 190 24.04 13.68 11.66
C ALA A 190 23.79 14.53 10.40
N ILE A 191 23.05 14.00 9.41
CA ILE A 191 22.59 14.77 8.24
C ILE A 191 21.63 15.90 8.66
N ALA A 192 20.77 15.67 9.65
CA ALA A 192 19.85 16.69 10.16
C ALA A 192 20.58 17.81 10.94
N TYR A 193 21.66 17.47 11.66
CA TYR A 193 22.45 18.47 12.42
C TYR A 193 23.41 19.29 11.56
N SER A 194 23.95 18.73 10.46
CA SER A 194 24.85 19.49 9.57
C SER A 194 24.12 20.55 8.75
N VAL A 195 22.82 20.41 8.52
CA VAL A 195 21.99 21.40 7.80
C VAL A 195 21.56 22.56 8.72
N ALA A 196 21.45 22.33 10.03
CA ALA A 196 21.06 23.34 11.01
C ALA A 196 22.21 24.25 11.48
N LEU A 197 23.46 23.90 11.20
CA LEU A 197 24.65 24.70 11.58
C LEU A 197 25.21 25.54 10.41
N SER A 198 24.59 25.48 9.23
CA SER A 198 24.93 26.27 8.05
C SER A 198 23.89 27.36 7.71
N SER A 199 23.00 27.68 8.64
CA SER A 199 22.05 28.81 8.54
C SER A 199 22.37 29.90 9.55
#